data_AF-A0A3D1BXD1-F1
#
_entry.id   AF-A0A3D1BXD1-F1
#
_cell.length_a   1.000
_cell.length_b   1.000
_cell.length_c   1.000
_cell.angle_alpha   90.00
_cell.angle_beta   90.00
_cell.angle_gamma   90.00
#
_symmetry.space_group_name_H-M   'P 1'
#
loop_
_entity.id
_entity.type
_entity.pdbx_description
1 polymer ?
#
loop_
_entity_poly.entity_id
_entity_poly.type
_entity_poly.pdbx_seq_one_letter_code
_entity_poly.pdbx_strand_id
1 'polypeptide(L)' 'LDFFVTKDNQSLQEEIFVTQLKLASKFDLPVIMHVRQAIDDVLKNLRRYPVKGGIAHAFNGSMQQA' A
#
# COMPACT_ATOMS: atom_id res chain seq x y z
N LEU A 1 1.68 3.68 -2.49
CA LEU A 1 1.73 5.08 -2.00
C LEU A 1 3.11 5.65 -2.24
N ASP A 2 3.19 6.89 -2.70
CA ASP A 2 4.45 7.64 -2.89
C ASP A 2 4.34 9.03 -2.27
N PHE A 3 5.02 9.24 -1.14
CA PHE A 3 5.01 10.52 -0.43
C PHE A 3 6.31 11.32 -0.60
N PHE A 4 7.15 10.94 -1.58
CA PHE A 4 8.43 11.62 -1.80
C PHE A 4 8.28 12.98 -2.51
N VAL A 5 7.37 13.07 -3.49
CA VAL A 5 7.27 14.25 -4.36
C VAL A 5 6.50 15.39 -3.70
N THR A 6 5.29 15.12 -3.21
CA THR A 6 4.44 16.03 -2.45
C THR A 6 3.50 15.21 -1.56
N LYS A 7 2.96 15.86 -0.52
CA LYS A 7 1.92 15.28 0.36
C LYS A 7 0.53 15.87 0.12
N ASP A 8 0.39 16.82 -0.81
CA ASP A 8 -0.87 17.54 -1.05
C ASP A 8 -2.00 16.62 -1.52
N ASN A 9 -1.66 15.49 -2.15
CA ASN A 9 -2.60 14.48 -2.61
C ASN A 9 -2.61 13.20 -1.76
N GLN A 10 -2.05 13.22 -0.54
CA GLN A 10 -1.93 12.04 0.32
C GLN A 10 -3.28 11.36 0.54
N SER A 11 -4.33 12.13 0.85
CA SER A 11 -5.68 11.60 1.05
C SER A 11 -6.22 10.88 -0.19
N LEU A 12 -6.00 11.45 -1.39
CA LEU A 12 -6.42 10.85 -2.64
C LEU A 12 -5.63 9.56 -2.93
N GLN A 13 -4.32 9.56 -2.67
CA GLN A 13 -3.51 8.36 -2.82
C GLN A 13 -3.99 7.23 -1.89
N GLU A 14 -4.29 7.54 -0.62
CA GLU A 14 -4.80 6.55 0.34
C GLU A 14 -6.19 6.05 -0.05
N GLU A 15 -7.10 6.92 -0.52
CA GLU A 15 -8.43 6.53 -0.99
C GLU A 15 -8.38 5.56 -2.19
N ILE A 16 -7.58 5.89 -3.20
CA ILE A 16 -7.40 5.04 -4.38
C ILE A 16 -6.77 3.71 -3.98
N PHE A 17 -5.72 3.75 -3.14
CA PHE A 17 -5.05 2.55 -2.65
C PHE A 17 -6.02 1.61 -1.93
N VAL A 18 -6.81 2.13 -0.98
CA VAL A 18 -7.82 1.34 -0.25
C VAL A 18 -8.87 0.77 -1.18
N THR A 19 -9.32 1.54 -2.18
CA THR A 19 -10.30 1.06 -3.17
C THR A 19 -9.74 -0.12 -3.98
N GLN A 20 -8.48 -0.06 -4.38
CA GLN A 20 -7.81 -1.17 -5.06
C GLN A 20 -7.60 -2.39 -4.16
N LEU A 21 -7.27 -2.22 -2.87
CA LEU A 21 -7.19 -3.34 -1.92
C LEU A 21 -8.54 -4.05 -1.78
N LYS A 22 -9.64 -3.29 -1.69
CA LYS A 22 -11.01 -3.85 -1.64
C LYS A 22 -11.34 -4.64 -2.90
N LEU A 23 -10.93 -4.14 -4.08
CA LEU A 23 -11.11 -4.87 -5.34
C LEU A 23 -10.28 -6.16 -5.36
N ALA A 24 -8.99 -6.11 -5.00
CA ALA A 24 -8.14 -7.29 -4.95
C ALA A 24 -8.68 -8.36 -3.98
N SER A 25 -9.16 -7.94 -2.81
CA SER A 25 -9.82 -8.82 -1.83
C SER A 25 -11.10 -9.44 -2.39
N LYS A 26 -11.96 -8.64 -3.05
CA LYS A 26 -13.21 -9.11 -3.67
C LYS A 26 -12.96 -10.20 -4.74
N PHE A 27 -11.86 -10.11 -5.47
CA PHE A 27 -11.53 -11.04 -6.56
C PHE A 27 -10.48 -12.08 -6.19
N ASP A 28 -10.06 -12.16 -4.92
CA ASP A 28 -9.01 -13.06 -4.43
C ASP A 28 -7.70 -12.99 -5.28
N LEU A 29 -7.28 -11.77 -5.60
CA LEU A 29 -6.08 -11.51 -6.38
C LEU A 29 -4.92 -11.01 -5.50
N PRO A 30 -3.66 -11.37 -5.82
CA PRO A 30 -2.50 -10.77 -5.20
C PRO A 30 -2.29 -9.33 -5.68
N VAL A 31 -1.56 -8.52 -4.90
CA VAL A 31 -1.26 -7.11 -5.23
C VAL A 31 0.24 -6.89 -5.48
N ILE A 32 0.57 -5.97 -6.37
CA ILE A 32 1.93 -5.42 -6.51
C ILE A 32 1.84 -3.95 -6.11
N MET A 33 2.60 -3.55 -5.10
CA MET A 33 2.47 -2.25 -4.46
C MET A 33 3.75 -1.44 -4.63
N HIS A 34 3.58 -0.20 -5.10
CA HIS A 34 4.61 0.82 -4.98
C HIS A 34 4.64 1.38 -3.56
N VAL A 35 5.82 1.45 -2.95
CA VAL A 35 5.99 2.00 -1.60
C VAL A 35 7.22 2.90 -1.57
N ARG A 36 7.02 4.21 -1.37
CA ARG A 36 8.11 5.17 -1.24
C ARG A 36 7.80 6.21 -0.17
N GLN A 37 8.59 6.24 0.91
CA GLN A 37 8.36 7.07 2.11
C GLN A 37 6.94 6.93 2.70
N ALA A 38 6.32 5.76 2.56
CA ALA A 38 4.91 5.53 2.89
C ALA A 38 4.65 4.14 3.48
N ILE A 39 5.69 3.46 4.00
CA ILE A 39 5.59 2.06 4.43
C ILE A 39 4.61 1.86 5.59
N ASP A 40 4.60 2.77 6.57
CA ASP A 40 3.70 2.66 7.72
C ASP A 40 2.23 2.80 7.31
N ASP A 41 1.91 3.72 6.39
CA ASP A 41 0.56 3.88 5.84
C ASP A 41 0.13 2.68 4.99
N VAL A 42 1.06 2.09 4.22
CA VAL A 42 0.80 0.85 3.48
C VAL A 42 0.51 -0.30 4.45
N LEU A 43 1.35 -0.53 5.47
CA LEU A 43 1.15 -1.59 6.46
C LEU A 43 -0.14 -1.39 7.27
N LYS A 44 -0.45 -0.16 7.66
CA LYS A 44 -1.72 0.20 8.33
C LYS A 44 -2.93 -0.20 7.49
N ASN A 45 -2.92 0.10 6.19
CA ASN A 45 -4.04 -0.21 5.30
C ASN A 45 -4.11 -1.71 4.97
N LEU A 46 -2.99 -2.41 4.81
CA LEU A 46 -2.97 -3.87 4.63
C LEU A 46 -3.53 -4.64 5.83
N ARG A 47 -3.31 -4.16 7.06
CA ARG A 47 -3.93 -4.72 8.28
C ARG A 47 -5.45 -4.53 8.30
N ARG A 48 -5.95 -3.41 7.75
CA ARG A 48 -7.39 -3.09 7.70
C ARG A 48 -8.12 -3.79 6.56
N TYR A 49 -7.45 -3.97 5.43
CA TYR A 49 -8.01 -4.51 4.19
C TYR A 49 -7.12 -5.68 3.71
N PRO A 50 -7.28 -6.88 4.30
CA PRO A 50 -6.47 -8.02 3.95
C PRO A 50 -6.72 -8.46 2.49
N VAL A 51 -5.63 -8.85 1.83
CA VAL A 51 -5.58 -9.37 0.46
C VAL A 51 -4.85 -10.72 0.46
N LYS A 52 -4.96 -11.48 -0.63
CA LYS A 52 -4.37 -12.83 -0.77
C LYS A 52 -2.85 -12.89 -0.52
N GLY A 53 -2.17 -11.78 -0.76
CA GLY A 53 -0.73 -11.64 -0.68
C GLY A 53 -0.24 -10.64 -1.73
N GLY A 54 1.07 -10.48 -1.86
CA GLY A 54 1.61 -9.54 -2.82
C GLY A 54 3.08 -9.24 -2.68
N ILE A 55 3.55 -8.30 -3.50
CA ILE A 55 4.93 -7.82 -3.51
C ILE A 55 4.91 -6.32 -3.25
N ALA A 56 5.68 -5.86 -2.26
CA ALA A 56 6.08 -4.46 -2.15
C ALA A 56 7.30 -4.24 -3.05
N HIS A 57 7.10 -3.61 -4.21
CA HIS A 57 8.20 -3.40 -5.15
C HIS A 57 9.09 -2.25 -4.69
N ALA A 58 10.39 -2.35 -5.00
CA ALA A 58 11.40 -1.36 -4.61
C ALA A 58 11.38 -1.03 -3.09
N PHE A 59 11.10 -2.03 -2.25
CA PHE A 59 11.06 -1.88 -0.80
C PHE A 59 12.39 -1.34 -0.27
N ASN A 60 12.32 -0.23 0.45
CA ASN A 60 13.45 0.45 1.08
C ASN A 60 13.22 0.68 2.59
N GLY A 61 12.34 -0.10 3.21
CA GLY A 61 12.09 -0.08 4.65
C GLY A 61 13.15 -0.85 5.45
N SER A 62 13.06 -0.79 6.77
CA SER A 62 13.94 -1.55 7.67
C SER A 62 13.57 -3.03 7.73
N MET A 63 14.45 -3.86 8.31
CA MET A 63 14.15 -5.27 8.59
C MET A 63 12.95 -5.45 9.52
N GLN A 64 12.68 -4.49 10.40
CA GLN A 64 11.50 -4.52 11.28
C GLN A 64 10.20 -4.22 10.53
N GLN A 65 10.30 -3.57 9.36
CA GLN A 65 9.16 -3.25 8.50
C GLN A 65 8.89 -4.32 7.43
N ALA A 66 9.79 -5.30 7.27
CA ALA A 66 9.66 -6.45 6.38
C ALA A 66 8.98 -7.63 7.10
#